data_AF-A0A2E4HPZ4-F1
#
_entry.id   AF-A0A2E4HPZ4-F1
#
_cell.length_a   1.000
_cell.length_b   1.000
_cell.length_c   1.000
_cell.angle_alpha   90.00
_cell.angle_beta   90.00
_cell.angle_gamma   90.00
#
_symmetry.space_group_name_H-M   'P 1'
#
loop_
_entity.id
_entity.type
_entity.pdbx_description
1 polymer ?
#
loop_
_entity_poly.entity_id
_entity_poly.type
_entity_poly.pdbx_seq_one_letter_code
_entity_poly.pdbx_strand_id
1 'polypeptide(L)'
;MKSDIIEDISFLLYFIPIILTAGSFIWKITENNSYLDAYLFATRSSLIFTISVVVIVGAVLLEINYTTVEKRYNLLVMHTKRMRNLGITILLLSMIGSLLASGNLLAIGTSTGLFLTARFPIAFAAIMFLQSAFLRVPFTKKVKEEKMMIKLISVICIFLVPIVYYTGNLLNLPFVINLIISLLFVIFGIYLFPRTK
;
A
#
# COMPACT_ATOMS: atom_id res chain seq x y z
N MET A 1 7.61 -4.45 27.91
CA MET A 1 6.14 -4.65 28.06
C MET A 1 5.30 -3.77 27.13
N LYS A 2 5.25 -2.43 27.25
CA LYS A 2 4.47 -1.59 26.31
C LYS A 2 5.02 -1.63 24.87
N SER A 3 6.34 -1.69 24.71
CA SER A 3 7.03 -1.76 23.40
C SER A 3 6.70 -3.05 22.65
N ASP A 4 6.70 -4.19 23.35
CA ASP A 4 6.56 -5.52 22.73
C ASP A 4 5.14 -5.73 22.20
N ILE A 5 4.13 -5.32 22.99
CA ILE A 5 2.72 -5.33 22.57
C ILE A 5 2.49 -4.46 21.32
N ILE A 6 3.20 -3.33 21.24
CA ILE A 6 3.09 -2.40 20.12
C ILE A 6 3.73 -2.96 18.84
N GLU A 7 4.83 -3.68 18.97
CA GLU A 7 5.45 -4.41 17.86
C GLU A 7 4.50 -5.50 17.33
N ASP A 8 3.89 -6.28 18.23
CA ASP A 8 2.93 -7.33 17.86
C ASP A 8 1.69 -6.76 17.15
N ILE A 9 1.11 -5.68 17.68
CA ILE A 9 -0.04 -4.99 17.05
C ILE A 9 0.37 -4.46 15.68
N SER A 10 1.51 -3.78 15.58
CA SER A 10 2.01 -3.24 14.32
C SER A 10 2.22 -4.36 13.29
N PHE A 11 2.76 -5.50 13.71
CA PHE A 11 2.92 -6.67 12.86
C PHE A 11 1.57 -7.25 12.40
N LEU A 12 0.58 -7.35 13.28
CA LEU A 12 -0.77 -7.83 12.92
C LEU A 12 -1.46 -6.91 11.90
N LEU A 13 -1.26 -5.59 12.00
CA LEU A 13 -1.81 -4.63 11.04
C LEU A 13 -1.29 -4.89 9.60
N TYR A 14 -0.10 -5.46 9.43
CA TYR A 14 0.40 -5.87 8.10
C TYR A 14 -0.42 -7.02 7.47
N PHE A 15 -1.19 -7.79 8.23
CA PHE A 15 -2.02 -8.85 7.65
C PHE A 15 -3.38 -8.35 7.16
N ILE A 16 -3.84 -7.19 7.63
CA ILE A 16 -5.18 -6.68 7.31
C ILE A 16 -5.41 -6.54 5.79
N PRO A 17 -4.49 -6.00 4.98
CA PRO A 17 -4.68 -5.95 3.53
C PRO A 17 -4.92 -7.32 2.89
N ILE A 18 -4.25 -8.36 3.39
CA ILE A 18 -4.41 -9.74 2.90
C ILE A 18 -5.79 -10.27 3.32
N ILE A 19 -6.18 -10.06 4.58
CA ILE A 19 -7.47 -10.50 5.11
C ILE A 19 -8.63 -9.81 4.38
N LEU A 20 -8.54 -8.51 4.15
CA LEU A 20 -9.59 -7.77 3.44
C LEU A 20 -9.73 -8.22 1.99
N THR A 21 -8.62 -8.45 1.29
CA THR A 21 -8.64 -8.85 -0.12
C THR A 21 -9.08 -10.30 -0.30
N ALA A 22 -8.48 -11.25 0.42
CA ALA A 22 -8.87 -12.65 0.37
C ALA A 22 -10.27 -12.87 0.96
N GLY A 23 -10.59 -12.20 2.07
CA GLY A 23 -11.88 -12.30 2.75
C GLY A 23 -13.02 -11.75 1.89
N SER A 24 -12.84 -10.59 1.25
CA SER A 24 -13.86 -10.04 0.33
C SER A 24 -14.07 -10.91 -0.90
N PHE A 25 -13.00 -11.52 -1.42
CA PHE A 25 -13.09 -12.48 -2.51
C PHE A 25 -13.90 -13.72 -2.10
N ILE A 26 -13.55 -14.36 -0.99
CA ILE A 26 -14.26 -15.55 -0.49
C ILE A 26 -15.73 -15.22 -0.20
N TRP A 27 -15.98 -14.10 0.47
CA TRP A 27 -17.34 -13.64 0.78
C TRP A 27 -18.19 -13.47 -0.47
N LYS A 28 -17.63 -12.84 -1.51
CA LYS A 28 -18.37 -12.58 -2.75
C LYS A 28 -18.58 -13.85 -3.57
N ILE A 29 -17.68 -14.83 -3.49
CA ILE A 29 -17.91 -16.18 -4.05
C ILE A 29 -19.12 -16.82 -3.37
N THR A 30 -19.20 -16.80 -2.04
CA THR A 30 -20.33 -17.41 -1.31
C THR A 30 -21.67 -16.74 -1.58
N GLU A 31 -21.67 -15.44 -1.92
CA GLU A 31 -22.90 -14.68 -2.22
C GLU A 31 -23.40 -14.92 -3.65
N ASN A 32 -22.49 -14.89 -4.64
CA ASN A 32 -22.85 -14.80 -6.05
C ASN A 32 -22.45 -16.03 -6.89
N ASN A 33 -21.71 -17.00 -6.33
CA ASN A 33 -21.15 -18.16 -7.04
C ASN A 33 -20.35 -17.81 -8.32
N SER A 34 -19.80 -16.60 -8.37
CA SER A 34 -19.06 -16.06 -9.53
C SER A 34 -17.66 -15.64 -9.11
N TYR A 35 -16.66 -16.40 -9.57
CA TYR A 35 -15.24 -16.09 -9.32
C TYR A 35 -14.83 -14.76 -9.97
N LEU A 36 -15.40 -14.43 -11.13
CA LEU A 36 -15.13 -13.19 -11.84
C LEU A 36 -15.61 -11.97 -11.05
N ASP A 37 -16.87 -11.98 -10.60
CA ASP A 37 -17.42 -10.85 -9.85
C ASP A 37 -16.72 -10.69 -8.50
N ALA A 38 -16.41 -11.80 -7.84
CA ALA A 38 -15.64 -11.80 -6.60
C ALA A 38 -14.23 -11.21 -6.79
N TYR A 39 -13.56 -11.59 -7.87
CA TYR A 39 -12.25 -11.06 -8.22
C TYR A 39 -12.30 -9.55 -8.45
N LEU A 40 -13.24 -9.10 -9.28
CA LEU A 40 -13.38 -7.68 -9.58
C LEU A 40 -13.78 -6.86 -8.35
N PHE A 41 -14.64 -7.40 -7.47
CA PHE A 41 -15.00 -6.76 -6.22
C PHE A 41 -13.78 -6.56 -5.30
N ALA A 42 -13.03 -7.63 -5.05
CA ALA A 42 -11.85 -7.59 -4.18
C ALA A 42 -10.72 -6.71 -4.74
N THR A 43 -10.59 -6.63 -6.07
CA THR A 43 -9.47 -5.93 -6.73
C THR A 43 -9.80 -4.56 -7.33
N ARG A 44 -11.06 -4.14 -7.29
CA ARG A 44 -11.48 -2.80 -7.73
C ARG A 44 -12.17 -1.98 -6.63
N SER A 45 -12.41 -2.56 -5.46
CA SER A 45 -12.96 -1.82 -4.33
C SER A 45 -11.98 -0.75 -3.84
N SER A 46 -12.37 0.51 -4.04
CA SER A 46 -11.62 1.67 -3.57
C SER A 46 -11.56 1.74 -2.05
N LEU A 47 -12.58 1.22 -1.35
CA LEU A 47 -12.63 1.16 0.10
C LEU A 47 -11.61 0.16 0.66
N ILE A 48 -11.55 -1.05 0.09
CA ILE A 48 -10.55 -2.06 0.48
C ILE A 48 -9.13 -1.49 0.29
N PHE A 49 -8.92 -0.75 -0.80
CA PHE A 49 -7.65 -0.09 -1.05
C PHE A 49 -7.24 0.89 0.04
N THR A 50 -8.11 1.83 0.34
CA THR A 50 -7.81 2.92 1.28
C THR A 50 -7.56 2.38 2.67
N ILE A 51 -8.43 1.47 3.16
CA ILE A 51 -8.25 0.85 4.48
C ILE A 51 -6.91 0.10 4.52
N SER A 52 -6.60 -0.67 3.47
CA SER A 52 -5.35 -1.41 3.40
C SER A 52 -4.14 -0.49 3.53
N VAL A 53 -4.12 0.65 2.83
CA VAL A 53 -2.98 1.57 2.96
C VAL A 53 -2.97 2.24 4.32
N VAL A 54 -4.09 2.81 4.77
CA VAL A 54 -4.17 3.53 6.06
C VAL A 54 -3.70 2.67 7.22
N VAL A 55 -4.06 1.39 7.22
CA VAL A 55 -3.62 0.44 8.25
C VAL A 55 -2.11 0.25 8.24
N ILE A 56 -1.47 0.09 7.07
CA ILE A 56 -0.02 -0.05 6.98
C ILE A 56 0.68 1.24 7.43
N VAL A 57 0.15 2.40 7.07
CA VAL A 57 0.68 3.69 7.56
C VAL A 57 0.56 3.77 9.08
N GLY A 58 -0.60 3.42 9.61
CA GLY A 58 -0.86 3.36 11.04
C GLY A 58 0.13 2.46 11.77
N ALA A 59 0.40 1.26 11.24
CA ALA A 59 1.38 0.34 11.80
C ALA A 59 2.78 0.96 11.91
N VAL A 60 3.25 1.61 10.85
CA VAL A 60 4.58 2.26 10.85
C VAL A 60 4.63 3.43 11.84
N LEU A 61 3.61 4.29 11.85
CA LEU A 61 3.58 5.44 12.75
C LEU A 61 3.50 5.01 14.21
N LEU A 62 2.72 3.98 14.51
CA LEU A 62 2.56 3.42 15.84
C LEU A 62 3.90 2.85 16.33
N GLU A 63 4.57 2.00 15.55
CA GLU A 63 5.84 1.39 15.95
C GLU A 63 6.96 2.45 16.12
N ILE A 64 7.02 3.46 15.25
CA ILE A 64 8.04 4.54 15.33
C ILE A 64 7.84 5.42 16.57
N ASN A 65 6.61 5.79 16.89
CA ASN A 65 6.31 6.73 17.98
C ASN A 65 6.66 6.16 19.36
N TYR A 66 6.50 4.85 19.53
CA TYR A 66 6.75 4.17 20.80
C TYR A 66 8.14 3.52 20.90
N THR A 67 8.97 3.66 19.87
CA THR A 67 10.35 3.15 19.87
C THR A 67 11.37 4.26 20.13
N THR A 68 12.43 3.91 20.87
CA THR A 68 13.58 4.79 21.14
C THR A 68 14.33 5.17 19.87
N VAL A 69 14.87 6.39 19.82
CA VAL A 69 15.51 6.96 18.61
C VAL A 69 16.60 6.05 18.04
N GLU A 70 17.37 5.39 18.90
CA GLU A 70 18.47 4.48 18.53
C GLU A 70 17.99 3.24 17.77
N LYS A 71 16.79 2.74 18.06
CA LYS A 71 16.22 1.53 17.42
C LYS A 71 15.39 1.84 16.18
N ARG A 72 14.96 3.10 15.99
CA ARG A 72 14.09 3.51 14.86
C ARG A 72 14.68 3.19 13.50
N TYR A 73 16.00 3.35 13.32
CA TYR A 73 16.64 3.04 12.03
C TYR A 73 16.47 1.58 11.63
N ASN A 74 16.72 0.64 12.55
CA ASN A 74 16.58 -0.79 12.28
C ASN A 74 15.12 -1.17 12.03
N LEU A 75 14.17 -0.58 12.77
CA LEU A 75 12.74 -0.79 12.54
C LEU A 75 12.31 -0.32 11.15
N LEU A 76 12.74 0.86 10.72
CA LEU A 76 12.41 1.38 9.39
C LEU A 76 12.91 0.48 8.26
N VAL A 77 14.09 -0.12 8.44
CA VAL A 77 14.62 -1.12 7.50
C VAL A 77 13.75 -2.38 7.49
N MET A 78 13.24 -2.82 8.66
CA MET A 78 12.28 -3.92 8.73
C MET A 78 10.96 -3.58 8.05
N HIS A 79 10.35 -2.43 8.35
CA HIS A 79 9.11 -1.99 7.71
C HIS A 79 9.24 -1.87 6.19
N THR A 80 10.38 -1.37 5.71
CA THR A 80 10.70 -1.33 4.28
C THR A 80 10.62 -2.72 3.65
N LYS A 81 11.22 -3.74 4.30
CA LYS A 81 11.16 -5.13 3.82
C LYS A 81 9.74 -5.68 3.89
N ARG A 82 9.04 -5.47 5.01
CA ARG A 82 7.64 -5.90 5.22
C ARG A 82 6.71 -5.32 4.15
N MET A 83 6.80 -4.02 3.86
CA MET A 83 6.01 -3.35 2.81
C MET A 83 6.26 -3.94 1.42
N ARG A 84 7.52 -4.17 1.05
CA ARG A 84 7.87 -4.79 -0.25
C ARG A 84 7.32 -6.19 -0.36
N ASN A 85 7.53 -7.01 0.66
CA ASN A 85 7.02 -8.37 0.71
C ASN A 85 5.50 -8.39 0.58
N LEU A 86 4.81 -7.52 1.32
CA LEU A 86 3.35 -7.42 1.28
C LEU A 86 2.86 -6.97 -0.11
N GLY A 87 3.51 -5.99 -0.73
CA GLY A 87 3.22 -5.59 -2.11
C GLY A 87 3.36 -6.75 -3.11
N ILE A 88 4.43 -7.54 -3.00
CA ILE A 88 4.65 -8.75 -3.81
C ILE A 88 3.55 -9.80 -3.52
N THR A 89 3.24 -10.05 -2.25
CA THR A 89 2.22 -11.01 -1.84
C THR A 89 0.86 -10.66 -2.43
N ILE A 90 0.44 -9.39 -2.40
CA ILE A 90 -0.84 -8.96 -2.98
C ILE A 90 -0.85 -9.08 -4.50
N LEU A 91 0.28 -8.80 -5.18
CA LEU A 91 0.39 -9.04 -6.62
C LEU A 91 0.22 -10.53 -6.96
N LEU A 92 0.90 -11.41 -6.23
CA LEU A 92 0.77 -12.85 -6.42
C LEU A 92 -0.66 -13.34 -6.14
N LEU A 93 -1.27 -12.85 -5.05
CA LEU A 93 -2.65 -13.20 -4.69
C LEU A 93 -3.64 -12.75 -5.79
N SER A 94 -3.45 -11.56 -6.33
CA SER A 94 -4.24 -11.05 -7.45
C SER A 94 -4.04 -11.87 -8.72
N MET A 95 -2.80 -12.29 -9.02
CA MET A 95 -2.52 -13.15 -10.17
C MET A 95 -3.23 -14.49 -10.02
N ILE A 96 -3.16 -15.12 -8.85
CA ILE A 96 -3.89 -16.36 -8.54
C ILE A 96 -5.40 -16.14 -8.67
N GLY A 97 -5.93 -15.06 -8.10
CA GLY A 97 -7.34 -14.70 -8.23
C GLY A 97 -7.78 -14.54 -9.69
N SER A 98 -6.92 -13.98 -10.55
CA SER A 98 -7.21 -13.81 -11.96
C SER A 98 -7.30 -15.14 -12.73
N LEU A 99 -6.45 -16.10 -12.36
CA LEU A 99 -6.44 -17.46 -12.93
C LEU A 99 -7.69 -18.24 -12.52
N LEU A 100 -8.17 -18.05 -11.28
CA LEU A 100 -9.42 -18.65 -10.81
C LEU A 100 -10.63 -18.02 -11.51
N ALA A 101 -10.62 -16.69 -11.68
CA ALA A 101 -11.70 -15.94 -12.30
C ALA A 101 -11.84 -16.17 -13.81
N SER A 102 -10.76 -16.54 -14.51
CA SER A 102 -10.80 -16.82 -15.95
C SER A 102 -11.44 -18.16 -16.29
N GLY A 103 -11.65 -19.04 -15.30
CA GLY A 103 -12.26 -20.36 -15.47
C GLY A 103 -11.40 -21.38 -16.25
N ASN A 104 -10.25 -20.95 -16.78
CA ASN A 104 -9.31 -21.82 -17.49
C ASN A 104 -7.86 -21.44 -17.14
N LEU A 105 -7.22 -22.29 -16.34
CA LEU A 105 -5.84 -22.13 -15.87
C LEU A 105 -4.80 -22.06 -17.00
N LEU A 106 -5.11 -22.58 -18.19
CA LEU A 106 -4.22 -22.57 -19.36
C LEU A 106 -4.41 -21.33 -20.25
N ALA A 107 -5.48 -20.55 -20.02
CA ALA A 107 -5.74 -19.32 -20.76
C ALA A 107 -4.93 -18.15 -20.17
N ILE A 108 -3.62 -18.18 -20.41
CA ILE A 108 -2.66 -17.22 -19.86
C ILE A 108 -3.01 -15.79 -20.32
N GLY A 109 -3.40 -15.62 -21.59
CA GLY A 109 -3.73 -14.32 -22.17
C GLY A 109 -4.96 -13.64 -21.55
N THR A 110 -6.04 -14.39 -21.31
CA THR A 110 -7.26 -13.84 -20.69
C THR A 110 -7.03 -13.54 -19.20
N SER A 111 -6.30 -14.42 -18.50
CA SER A 111 -5.97 -14.24 -17.09
C SER A 111 -5.04 -13.05 -16.86
N THR A 112 -4.01 -12.87 -17.71
CA THR A 112 -3.15 -11.67 -17.66
C THR A 112 -3.92 -10.41 -18.01
N GLY A 113 -4.79 -10.43 -19.03
CA GLY A 113 -5.67 -9.31 -19.33
C GLY A 113 -6.53 -8.92 -18.12
N LEU A 114 -7.13 -9.91 -17.46
CA LEU A 114 -7.94 -9.70 -16.26
C LEU A 114 -7.12 -9.12 -15.10
N PHE A 115 -5.92 -9.68 -14.85
CA PHE A 115 -4.97 -9.17 -13.86
C PHE A 115 -4.59 -7.71 -14.10
N LEU A 116 -4.32 -7.33 -15.36
CA LEU A 116 -4.01 -5.94 -15.69
C LEU A 116 -5.20 -4.99 -15.46
N THR A 117 -6.43 -5.51 -15.49
CA THR A 117 -7.62 -4.73 -15.15
C THR A 117 -7.86 -4.60 -13.64
N ALA A 118 -7.07 -5.29 -12.82
CA ALA A 118 -7.10 -5.20 -11.36
C ALA A 118 -6.37 -3.92 -10.92
N ARG A 119 -7.16 -2.88 -10.61
CA ARG A 119 -6.62 -1.55 -10.28
C ARG A 119 -5.91 -1.54 -8.92
N PHE A 120 -6.52 -2.17 -7.91
CA PHE A 120 -6.03 -2.12 -6.53
C PHE A 120 -4.68 -2.83 -6.33
N PRO A 121 -4.48 -4.09 -6.73
CA PRO A 121 -3.25 -4.82 -6.41
C PRO A 121 -2.00 -4.16 -7.01
N ILE A 122 -2.12 -3.63 -8.24
CA ILE A 122 -1.05 -2.91 -8.94
C ILE A 122 -0.76 -1.58 -8.24
N ALA A 123 -1.79 -0.77 -7.99
CA ALA A 123 -1.62 0.53 -7.32
C ALA A 123 -1.07 0.38 -5.89
N PHE A 124 -1.59 -0.59 -5.15
CA PHE A 124 -1.15 -0.89 -3.80
C PHE A 124 0.31 -1.31 -3.76
N ALA A 125 0.72 -2.25 -4.63
CA ALA A 125 2.11 -2.66 -4.70
C ALA A 125 3.02 -1.48 -5.04
N ALA A 126 2.67 -0.67 -6.05
CA ALA A 126 3.43 0.53 -6.41
C ALA A 126 3.60 1.49 -5.23
N ILE A 127 2.53 1.75 -4.47
CA ILE A 127 2.58 2.61 -3.28
C ILE A 127 3.45 2.00 -2.19
N MET A 128 3.35 0.69 -1.91
CA MET A 128 4.22 0.04 -0.93
C MET A 128 5.69 0.11 -1.34
N PHE A 129 6.00 -0.10 -2.63
CA PHE A 129 7.36 0.05 -3.15
C PHE A 129 7.87 1.48 -2.98
N LEU A 130 7.06 2.48 -3.33
CA LEU A 130 7.39 3.90 -3.13
C LEU A 130 7.63 4.21 -1.66
N GLN A 131 6.67 3.91 -0.77
CA GLN A 131 6.80 4.13 0.68
C GLN A 131 8.06 3.45 1.24
N SER A 132 8.34 2.21 0.83
CA SER A 132 9.55 1.49 1.23
C SER A 132 10.83 2.22 0.79
N ALA A 133 10.84 2.82 -0.40
CA ALA A 133 11.98 3.57 -0.89
C ALA A 133 12.21 4.82 -0.04
N PHE A 134 11.16 5.58 0.28
CA PHE A 134 11.27 6.80 1.09
C PHE A 134 11.62 6.55 2.55
N LEU A 135 11.22 5.43 3.14
CA LEU A 135 11.57 5.09 4.53
C LEU A 135 13.07 4.81 4.70
N ARG A 136 13.77 4.36 3.64
CA ARG A 136 15.21 4.08 3.68
C ARG A 136 16.10 5.31 3.61
N VAL A 137 15.63 6.41 3.02
CA VAL A 137 16.45 7.61 2.76
C VAL A 137 16.74 8.52 3.98
N PRO A 138 15.91 8.68 5.04
CA PRO A 138 16.05 9.84 5.92
C PRO A 138 16.92 9.70 7.18
N PHE A 139 17.25 8.50 7.65
CA PHE A 139 17.66 8.30 9.06
C PHE A 139 19.14 7.96 9.30
N THR A 140 19.98 8.00 8.27
CA THR A 140 21.41 7.67 8.38
C THR A 140 22.29 8.81 8.90
N LYS A 141 21.79 10.04 9.06
CA LYS A 141 22.57 11.18 9.58
C LYS A 141 21.73 12.07 10.50
N LYS A 142 22.32 12.57 11.60
CA LYS A 142 21.72 13.58 12.50
C LYS A 142 21.21 14.76 11.66
N VAL A 143 19.89 14.89 11.55
CA VAL A 143 19.23 15.92 10.73
C VAL A 143 19.15 17.20 11.56
N LYS A 144 19.63 18.34 11.04
CA LYS A 144 19.33 19.67 11.61
C LYS A 144 17.81 19.88 11.60
N GLU A 145 17.21 20.38 12.69
CA GLU A 145 15.75 20.48 12.89
C GLU A 145 14.99 21.10 11.70
N GLU A 146 15.55 22.11 11.03
CA GLU A 146 14.95 22.75 9.84
C GLU A 146 14.71 21.78 8.66
N LYS A 147 15.54 20.74 8.52
CA LYS A 147 15.38 19.71 7.47
C LYS A 147 14.40 18.60 7.88
N MET A 148 13.98 18.55 9.13
CA MET A 148 13.04 17.54 9.63
C MET A 148 11.60 17.86 9.22
N MET A 149 11.20 19.14 9.28
CA MET A 149 9.86 19.58 8.84
C MET A 149 9.63 19.35 7.35
N ILE A 150 10.60 19.68 6.49
CA ILE A 150 10.50 19.45 5.04
C ILE A 150 10.43 17.95 4.73
N LYS A 151 11.22 17.13 5.43
CA LYS A 151 11.14 15.66 5.32
C LYS A 151 9.77 15.13 5.73
N LEU A 152 9.20 15.65 6.82
CA LEU A 152 7.87 15.26 7.30
C LEU A 152 6.80 15.60 6.25
N ILE A 153 6.85 16.80 5.66
CA ILE A 153 5.92 17.24 4.61
C ILE A 153 6.05 16.36 3.35
N SER A 154 7.26 16.03 2.92
CA SER A 154 7.49 15.08 1.82
C SER A 154 6.83 13.73 2.09
N VAL A 155 7.08 13.19 3.27
CA VAL A 155 6.55 11.89 3.71
C VAL A 155 5.02 11.95 3.77
N ILE A 156 4.43 13.01 4.34
CA ILE A 156 2.97 13.24 4.37
C ILE A 156 2.40 13.34 2.95
N CYS A 157 3.03 14.06 2.03
CA CYS A 157 2.58 14.16 0.64
C CYS A 157 2.51 12.79 -0.03
N ILE A 158 3.53 11.94 0.15
CA ILE A 158 3.57 10.58 -0.39
C ILE A 158 2.52 9.69 0.30
N PHE A 159 2.27 9.90 1.59
CA PHE A 159 1.22 9.16 2.32
C PHE A 159 -0.20 9.58 1.95
N LEU A 160 -0.41 10.82 1.51
CA LEU A 160 -1.71 11.32 1.06
C LEU A 160 -2.13 10.75 -0.30
N VAL A 161 -1.20 10.27 -1.11
CA VAL A 161 -1.45 9.72 -2.47
C VAL A 161 -2.63 8.73 -2.52
N PRO A 162 -2.70 7.68 -1.69
CA PRO A 162 -3.84 6.76 -1.68
C PRO A 162 -5.15 7.40 -1.25
N ILE A 163 -5.12 8.38 -0.34
CA ILE A 163 -6.31 9.14 0.09
C ILE A 163 -6.81 10.00 -1.07
N VAL A 164 -5.90 10.71 -1.74
CA VAL A 164 -6.19 11.53 -2.91
C VAL A 164 -6.79 10.67 -4.04
N TYR A 165 -6.18 9.51 -4.30
CA TYR A 165 -6.70 8.55 -5.27
C TYR A 165 -8.11 8.05 -4.89
N TYR A 166 -8.36 7.76 -3.61
CA TYR A 166 -9.68 7.36 -3.15
C TYR A 166 -10.72 8.46 -3.32
N THR A 167 -10.39 9.69 -2.92
CA THR A 167 -11.28 10.85 -3.07
C THR A 167 -11.61 11.12 -4.53
N GLY A 168 -10.63 11.01 -5.44
CA GLY A 168 -10.90 11.14 -6.86
C GLY A 168 -11.82 10.04 -7.40
N ASN A 169 -11.74 8.83 -6.86
CA ASN A 169 -12.65 7.75 -7.24
C ASN A 169 -14.07 7.94 -6.68
N LEU A 170 -14.22 8.50 -5.47
CA LEU A 170 -15.51 8.91 -4.91
C LEU A 170 -16.18 10.01 -5.75
N LEU A 171 -15.38 10.91 -6.30
CA LEU A 171 -15.83 11.98 -7.21
C LEU A 171 -16.08 11.48 -8.65
N ASN A 172 -16.03 10.16 -8.88
CA ASN A 172 -16.16 9.54 -10.21
C ASN A 172 -15.18 10.09 -11.26
N LEU A 173 -13.98 10.53 -10.84
CA LEU A 173 -12.97 10.99 -11.78
C LEU A 173 -12.52 9.83 -12.69
N PRO A 174 -12.28 10.10 -13.99
CA PRO A 174 -11.67 9.15 -14.89
C PRO A 174 -10.36 8.61 -14.31
N PHE A 175 -10.13 7.31 -14.45
CA PHE A 175 -8.94 6.63 -13.91
C PHE A 175 -7.64 7.36 -14.20
N VAL A 176 -7.46 7.82 -15.45
CA VAL A 176 -6.26 8.53 -15.90
C VAL A 176 -6.07 9.83 -15.12
N ILE A 177 -7.13 10.62 -14.94
CA ILE A 177 -7.08 11.90 -14.23
C ILE A 177 -6.77 11.67 -12.75
N ASN A 178 -7.44 10.71 -12.14
CA ASN A 178 -7.23 10.38 -10.73
C ASN A 178 -5.80 9.87 -10.46
N LEU A 179 -5.25 9.08 -11.38
CA LEU A 179 -3.88 8.61 -11.33
C LEU A 179 -2.87 9.74 -11.54
N ILE A 180 -3.13 10.68 -12.47
CA ILE A 180 -2.28 11.88 -12.67
C ILE A 180 -2.21 12.72 -11.40
N ILE A 181 -3.36 13.02 -10.77
CA ILE A 181 -3.40 13.83 -9.53
C ILE A 181 -2.62 13.12 -8.42
N SER A 182 -2.80 11.81 -8.29
CA SER A 182 -2.09 10.99 -7.32
C SER A 182 -0.58 10.97 -7.58
N LEU A 183 -0.16 10.89 -8.85
CA LEU A 183 1.25 10.99 -9.24
C LEU A 183 1.84 12.37 -8.98
N LEU A 184 1.09 13.45 -9.15
CA LEU A 184 1.56 14.79 -8.82
C LEU A 184 1.92 14.91 -7.35
N PHE A 185 1.14 14.32 -6.44
CA PHE A 185 1.47 14.24 -5.02
C PHE A 185 2.76 13.45 -4.75
N VAL A 186 2.99 12.35 -5.48
CA VAL A 186 4.26 11.61 -5.41
C VAL A 186 5.43 12.48 -5.89
N ILE A 187 5.30 13.13 -7.06
CA ILE A 187 6.34 13.98 -7.63
C ILE A 187 6.66 15.14 -6.69
N PHE A 188 5.64 15.77 -6.13
CA PHE A 188 5.80 16.87 -5.19
C PHE A 188 6.49 16.42 -3.90
N GLY A 189 6.11 15.26 -3.37
CA GLY A 189 6.77 14.65 -2.22
C GLY A 189 8.23 14.28 -2.47
N ILE A 190 8.56 13.78 -3.67
CA ILE A 190 9.94 13.52 -4.12
C ILE A 190 10.73 14.81 -4.25
N TYR A 191 10.16 15.83 -4.88
CA TYR A 191 10.82 17.10 -5.14
C TYR A 191 11.18 17.82 -3.84
N LEU A 192 10.24 17.84 -2.90
CA LEU A 192 10.46 18.38 -1.56
C LEU A 192 11.46 17.57 -0.75
N PHE A 193 11.77 16.33 -1.16
CA PHE A 193 12.66 15.46 -0.40
C PHE A 193 14.08 16.05 -0.44
N PRO A 194 14.62 16.55 0.69
CA PRO A 194 15.87 17.29 0.66
C PRO A 194 17.01 16.34 0.26
N ARG A 195 17.59 16.56 -0.92
CA ARG A 195 18.80 15.87 -1.36
C ARG A 195 19.93 16.24 -0.40
N THR A 196 20.38 15.26 0.39
CA THR A 196 21.64 15.37 1.12
C THR A 196 22.77 15.43 0.11
N LYS A 197 23.32 16.62 -0.16
CA LYS A 197 24.73 16.76 -0.49
C LYS A 197 25.54 16.51 0.78
#